data_AF-S9S4U4-F1
#
_entry.id   AF-S9S4U4-F1
#
_cell.length_a   1.000
_cell.length_b   1.000
_cell.length_c   1.000
_cell.angle_alpha   90.00
_cell.angle_beta   90.00
_cell.angle_gamma   90.00
#
_symmetry.space_group_name_H-M   'P 1'
#
loop_
_entity.id
_entity.type
_entity.pdbx_description
1 polymer ?
#
loop_
_entity_poly.entity_id
_entity_poly.type
_entity_poly.pdbx_seq_one_letter_code
_entity_poly.pdbx_strand_id
1 'polypeptide(L)'
;MPYKPGIAALYAEMGTACVPVACNVGLFWPRKGLGLRPGRAVIEFLDPIPPGLPGPVFLERLEAAIEPASDRLMAEAGFQPPPPAAPAASAASGDRPPPTG
;
A
#
# COMPACT_ATOMS: atom_id res chain seq x y z
N MET A 1 -5.20 1.06 2.06
CA MET A 1 -4.82 1.72 3.34
C MET A 1 -3.66 2.64 3.03
N PRO A 2 -3.58 3.83 3.64
CA PRO A 2 -2.43 4.71 3.41
C PRO A 2 -1.13 4.03 3.87
N TYR A 3 -0.04 4.30 3.15
CA TYR A 3 1.29 3.83 3.53
C TYR A 3 1.69 4.35 4.91
N LYS A 4 2.41 3.53 5.67
CA LYS A 4 2.77 3.88 7.06
C LYS A 4 3.96 4.84 7.07
N PRO A 5 3.91 5.95 7.81
CA PRO A 5 4.98 6.97 7.82
C PRO A 5 6.32 6.45 8.33
N GLY A 6 6.34 5.37 9.13
CA GLY A 6 7.58 4.78 9.65
C GLY A 6 8.55 4.31 8.56
N ILE A 7 8.07 3.95 7.37
CA ILE A 7 8.96 3.57 6.26
C ILE A 7 9.73 4.78 5.70
N ALA A 8 9.10 5.96 5.68
CA ALA A 8 9.77 7.19 5.26
C ALA A 8 10.86 7.60 6.26
N ALA A 9 10.62 7.40 7.56
CA ALA A 9 11.62 7.64 8.60
C ALA A 9 12.84 6.72 8.43
N LEU A 10 12.61 5.41 8.22
CA LEU A 10 13.69 4.46 7.97
C LEU A 10 14.49 4.81 6.71
N TYR A 11 13.81 5.15 5.61
CA TYR A 11 14.47 5.54 4.38
C TYR A 11 15.36 6.78 4.56
N ALA A 12 14.89 7.78 5.30
CA ALA A 12 15.66 9.00 5.58
C ALA A 12 16.90 8.72 6.44
N GLU A 13 16.76 7.90 7.50
CA GLU A 13 17.87 7.56 8.41
C GLU A 13 18.92 6.65 7.76
N MET A 14 18.49 5.69 6.92
CA MET A 14 19.41 4.74 6.31
C MET A 14 20.26 5.36 5.19
N GLY A 15 19.76 6.37 4.48
CA GLY A 15 20.49 7.03 3.40
C GLY A 15 20.85 6.11 2.22
N THR A 16 20.14 4.99 2.04
CA THR A 16 20.38 4.01 0.98
C THR A 16 19.22 3.95 -0.02
N ALA A 17 19.48 3.39 -1.20
CA ALA A 17 18.42 3.17 -2.18
C ALA A 17 17.38 2.17 -1.64
N CYS A 18 16.11 2.49 -1.79
CA CYS A 18 15.00 1.61 -1.45
C CYS A 18 14.55 0.86 -2.70
N VAL A 19 14.53 -0.47 -2.67
CA VAL A 19 14.03 -1.30 -3.77
C VAL A 19 12.56 -1.67 -3.47
N PRO A 20 11.58 -1.14 -4.23
CA PRO A 20 10.19 -1.50 -4.04
C PRO A 20 9.95 -2.95 -4.48
N VAL A 21 8.99 -3.61 -3.81
CA VAL A 21 8.64 -5.01 -4.11
C VAL A 21 7.13 -5.13 -4.27
N ALA A 22 6.70 -5.67 -5.40
CA ALA A 22 5.31 -6.03 -5.68
C ALA A 22 5.11 -7.54 -5.54
N CYS A 23 3.93 -7.97 -5.10
CA CYS A 23 3.64 -9.40 -4.98
C CYS A 23 2.15 -9.72 -5.03
N ASN A 24 1.79 -10.93 -5.48
CA ASN A 24 0.40 -11.42 -5.53
C ASN A 24 0.10 -12.46 -4.43
N VAL A 25 1.00 -12.67 -3.47
CA VAL A 25 0.93 -13.78 -2.48
C VAL A 25 -0.35 -13.74 -1.64
N GLY A 26 -0.88 -12.54 -1.37
CA GLY A 26 -2.12 -12.37 -0.62
C GLY A 26 -3.36 -12.99 -1.29
N LEU A 27 -3.32 -13.22 -2.60
CA LEU A 27 -4.36 -14.00 -3.30
C LEU A 27 -4.33 -15.47 -2.89
N PHE A 28 -3.17 -16.03 -2.60
CA PHE A 28 -3.06 -17.44 -2.24
C PHE A 28 -3.11 -17.63 -0.74
N TRP A 29 -2.54 -16.70 0.02
CA TRP A 29 -2.38 -16.76 1.47
C TRP A 29 -3.13 -15.60 2.14
N PRO A 30 -4.46 -15.73 2.34
CA PRO A 30 -5.27 -14.67 2.90
C PRO A 30 -4.94 -14.41 4.38
N ARG A 31 -4.98 -13.12 4.80
CA ARG A 31 -4.72 -12.71 6.19
C ARG A 31 -5.71 -13.32 7.20
N LYS A 32 -6.95 -13.58 6.77
CA LYS A 32 -8.04 -14.15 7.59
C LYS A 32 -8.68 -15.31 6.84
N GLY A 33 -8.98 -16.41 7.53
CA GLY A 33 -9.66 -17.58 6.97
C GLY A 33 -8.85 -18.87 7.07
N LEU A 34 -9.48 -19.99 6.72
CA LEU A 34 -8.90 -21.32 6.75
C LEU A 34 -8.39 -21.72 5.36
N GLY A 35 -7.07 -21.73 5.20
CA GLY A 35 -6.41 -22.47 4.11
C GLY A 35 -5.60 -21.63 3.12
N LEU A 36 -4.41 -22.12 2.80
CA LEU A 36 -3.60 -21.66 1.68
C LEU A 36 -4.26 -22.16 0.39
N ARG A 37 -4.55 -21.25 -0.54
CA ARG A 37 -5.06 -21.61 -1.87
C ARG A 37 -3.88 -21.98 -2.78
N PRO A 38 -3.95 -23.07 -3.56
CA PRO A 38 -2.92 -23.39 -4.53
C PRO A 38 -2.82 -22.30 -5.62
N GLY A 39 -1.61 -22.03 -6.10
CA GLY A 39 -1.35 -21.10 -7.19
C GLY A 39 0.10 -20.62 -7.22
N ARG A 40 0.40 -19.69 -8.14
CA ARG A 40 1.75 -19.18 -8.37
C ARG A 40 1.95 -17.83 -7.68
N ALA A 41 2.63 -17.86 -6.53
CA ALA A 41 3.12 -16.65 -5.88
C ALA A 41 4.31 -16.06 -6.66
N VAL A 42 4.23 -14.77 -6.99
CA VAL A 42 5.27 -14.00 -7.66
C VAL A 42 5.70 -12.87 -6.75
N ILE A 43 7.01 -12.68 -6.64
CA ILE A 43 7.67 -11.55 -5.96
C ILE A 43 8.48 -10.85 -7.04
N GLU A 44 8.17 -9.57 -7.27
CA GLU A 44 8.82 -8.76 -8.29
C GLU A 44 9.56 -7.60 -7.61
N PHE A 45 10.86 -7.50 -7.90
CA PHE A 45 11.69 -6.38 -7.48
C PHE A 45 11.63 -5.29 -8.55
N LEU A 46 11.30 -4.07 -8.13
CA LEU A 46 11.12 -2.92 -9.02
C LEU A 46 12.36 -2.02 -9.01
N ASP A 47 12.34 -0.99 -9.86
CA ASP A 47 13.45 -0.05 -9.96
C ASP A 47 13.76 0.64 -8.63
N PRO A 48 15.04 0.73 -8.23
CA PRO A 48 15.41 1.37 -6.98
C PRO A 48 15.00 2.84 -6.92
N ILE A 49 14.44 3.25 -5.79
CA ILE A 49 14.23 4.65 -5.44
C ILE A 49 15.54 5.16 -4.79
N PRO A 50 16.25 6.10 -5.42
CA PRO A 50 17.50 6.63 -4.88
C PRO A 50 17.25 7.35 -3.54
N PRO A 51 18.25 7.46 -2.65
CA PRO A 51 18.12 8.16 -1.38
C PRO A 51 17.95 9.69 -1.56
N GLY A 52 17.52 10.36 -0.50
CA GLY A 52 17.49 11.83 -0.43
C GLY A 52 16.17 12.49 -0.81
N LEU A 53 15.11 11.73 -1.08
CA LEU A 53 13.78 12.30 -1.31
C LEU A 53 13.12 12.74 0.00
N PRO A 54 12.31 13.82 -0.01
CA PRO A 54 11.44 14.15 1.12
C PRO A 54 10.47 13.00 1.43
N GLY A 55 10.20 12.73 2.71
CA GLY A 55 9.37 11.61 3.15
C GLY A 55 8.02 11.46 2.42
N PRO A 56 7.20 12.53 2.28
CA PRO A 56 5.95 12.46 1.54
C PRO A 56 6.13 12.08 0.06
N VAL A 57 7.17 12.62 -0.60
CA VAL A 57 7.49 12.34 -2.01
C VAL A 57 7.96 10.90 -2.18
N PHE A 58 8.75 10.40 -1.22
CA PHE A 58 9.15 9.00 -1.20
C PHE A 58 7.94 8.06 -1.08
N LEU A 59 7.01 8.35 -0.17
CA LEU A 59 5.81 7.52 0.02
C LEU A 59 4.93 7.49 -1.22
N GLU A 60 4.69 8.65 -1.85
CA GLU A 60 3.92 8.73 -3.10
C GLU A 60 4.58 7.92 -4.22
N ARG A 61 5.90 8.05 -4.38
CA ARG A 61 6.66 7.30 -5.39
C ARG A 61 6.66 5.79 -5.12
N LEU A 62 6.72 5.41 -3.84
CA LEU A 62 6.69 4.01 -3.41
C LEU A 62 5.33 3.38 -3.73
N GLU A 63 4.24 4.07 -3.41
CA GLU A 63 2.87 3.64 -3.73
C GLU A 63 2.65 3.55 -5.24
N ALA A 64 3.05 4.58 -5.99
CA ALA A 64 2.90 4.62 -7.45
C ALA A 64 3.72 3.54 -8.18
N ALA A 65 4.78 3.02 -7.55
CA ALA A 65 5.54 1.89 -8.10
C ALA A 65 4.90 0.54 -7.75
N ILE A 66 4.49 0.33 -6.50
CA ILE A 66 4.07 -0.98 -5.99
C ILE A 66 2.64 -1.33 -6.41
N GLU A 67 1.69 -0.40 -6.32
CA GLU A 67 0.27 -0.71 -6.53
C GLU A 67 -0.01 -1.15 -7.98
N PRO A 68 0.46 -0.46 -9.04
CA PRO A 68 0.20 -0.89 -10.42
C PRO A 68 0.87 -2.23 -10.76
N ALA A 69 2.08 -2.47 -10.25
CA ALA A 69 2.78 -3.74 -10.46
C ALA A 69 2.05 -4.89 -9.76
N SER A 70 1.57 -4.66 -8.53
CA SER A 70 0.78 -5.65 -7.78
C SER A 70 -0.55 -5.95 -8.48
N ASP A 71 -1.27 -4.93 -8.97
CA ASP A 71 -2.50 -5.09 -9.75
C ASP A 71 -2.26 -5.92 -11.01
N ARG A 72 -1.17 -5.68 -11.73
CA ARG A 72 -0.78 -6.50 -12.88
C ARG A 72 -0.55 -7.96 -12.48
N LEU A 73 0.23 -8.23 -11.43
CA LEU A 73 0.51 -9.59 -10.96
C LEU A 73 -0.75 -10.33 -10.48
N MET A 74 -1.71 -9.60 -9.92
CA MET A 74 -3.00 -10.14 -9.53
C MET A 74 -3.88 -10.44 -10.76
N ALA A 75 -3.92 -9.55 -11.75
CA ALA A 75 -4.65 -9.75 -12.99
C ALA A 75 -4.11 -10.95 -13.79
N GLU A 76 -2.79 -11.12 -13.86
CA GLU A 76 -2.14 -12.30 -14.45
C GLU A 76 -2.52 -13.61 -13.74
N ALA A 77 -2.85 -13.55 -12.46
CA ALA A 77 -3.36 -14.68 -11.67
C ALA A 77 -4.88 -14.88 -11.80
N GLY A 78 -5.55 -14.10 -12.66
CA GLY A 78 -6.99 -14.18 -12.89
C GLY A 78 -7.84 -13.44 -11.85
N PHE A 79 -7.24 -12.59 -11.00
CA PHE A 79 -8.00 -11.77 -10.06
C PHE A 79 -8.58 -10.54 -10.76
N GLN A 80 -9.88 -10.33 -10.59
CA GLN A 80 -10.54 -9.08 -10.95
C GLN A 80 -10.80 -8.28 -9.67
N PRO A 81 -10.21 -7.08 -9.50
CA PRO A 81 -10.50 -6.27 -8.34
C PRO A 81 -11.98 -5.88 -8.35
N PRO A 82 -12.64 -5.87 -7.18
CA PRO A 82 -13.97 -5.28 -7.08
C PRO A 82 -13.89 -3.81 -7.51
N PRO A 83 -14.97 -3.24 -8.09
CA PRO A 83 -14.99 -1.83 -8.44
C PRO A 83 -14.64 -0.98 -7.20
N PRO A 84 -13.94 0.15 -7.38
CA PRO A 84 -13.51 0.97 -6.25
C PRO A 84 -14.71 1.31 -5.39
N ALA A 85 -14.58 1.09 -4.08
CA ALA A 85 -15.61 1.50 -3.13
C ALA A 85 -15.82 3.01 -3.28
N ALA A 86 -17.09 3.43 -3.37
CA ALA A 86 -17.44 4.84 -3.40
C ALA A 86 -16.73 5.57 -2.24
N PRO A 87 -16.20 6.79 -2.47
CA PRO A 87 -15.42 7.48 -1.45
C PRO A 87 -16.24 7.60 -0.17
N ALA A 88 -15.68 7.09 0.94
CA ALA A 88 -16.28 7.24 2.25
C ALA A 88 -16.41 8.75 2.52
N ALA A 89 -17.64 9.23 2.60
CA ALA A 89 -17.93 10.61 2.95
C ALA A 89 -17.19 10.94 4.26
N SER A 90 -16.30 11.93 4.19
CA SER A 90 -15.58 12.45 5.34
C SER A 90 -16.62 12.92 6.36
N ALA A 91 -16.72 12.21 7.48
CA ALA A 91 -17.51 12.66 8.62
C ALA A 91 -16.81 13.88 9.22
N ALA A 92 -17.18 15.07 8.71
CA ALA A 92 -17.04 16.31 9.45
C ALA A 92 -17.90 16.17 10.71
N SER A 93 -17.29 15.66 11.79
CA SER A 93 -17.93 15.60 13.09
C SER A 93 -18.06 17.03 13.60
N GLY A 94 -19.32 17.43 13.79
CA GLY A 94 -19.74 18.78 14.11
C GLY A 94 -19.17 19.31 15.42
N ASP A 95 -19.02 20.63 15.37
CA ASP A 95 -19.14 21.59 16.45
C ASP A 95 -19.99 21.07 17.63
N ARG A 96 -19.34 20.90 18.78
CA ARG A 96 -20.03 20.68 20.06
C ARG A 96 -20.16 22.05 20.73
N PRO A 97 -21.37 22.57 20.97
CA PRO A 97 -21.51 23.80 21.72
C PRO A 97 -21.05 23.60 23.17
N PRO A 98 -20.53 24.66 23.84
CA PRO A 98 -20.02 24.56 25.20
C PRO A 98 -21.13 24.23 26.20
N PRO A 99 -20.82 23.54 27.33
CA PRO A 99 -21.80 23.26 28.36
C PRO A 99 -22.21 24.55 29.08
N THR A 100 -23.51 24.80 29.14
CA THR A 100 -24.12 25.84 29.97
C THR A 100 -24.35 25.28 31.37
N GLY A 101 -23.77 25.91 32.40
CA GLY A 101 -24.22 25.84 33.81
C GLY A 101 -23.77 24.65 34.62
#